data_AF-A0A1B6MRS5-F1
#
_entry.id   AF-A0A1B6MRS5-F1
#
_cell.length_a   1.000
_cell.length_b   1.000
_cell.length_c   1.000
_cell.angle_alpha   90.00
_cell.angle_beta   90.00
_cell.angle_gamma   90.00
#
_symmetry.space_group_name_H-M   'P 1'
#
loop_
_entity.id
_entity.type
_entity.pdbx_description
1 polymer ?
#
loop_
_entity_poly.entity_id
_entity_poly.type
_entity_poly.pdbx_seq_one_letter_code
_entity_poly.pdbx_strand_id
1 'polypeptide(L)'
;GEVERVGPLRRNVSEDDLSDLSYTYPALVPMPLATHGGADVAVFSRGPWAHLLVGNYEENYIPMAMAFAARIGPYAGHVHPPHRPHPLPQPQPHEHLVREFSIG
;
A
#
# COMPACT_ATOMS: atom_id res chain seq x y z
N GLY A 1 7.49 53.49 -6.18
CA GLY A 1 6.32 53.02 -5.44
C GLY A 1 6.31 51.52 -5.54
N GLU A 2 6.64 50.86 -4.43
CA GLU A 2 6.72 49.41 -4.35
C GLU A 2 5.30 48.84 -4.37
N VAL A 3 5.06 47.91 -5.28
CA VAL A 3 3.75 47.26 -5.43
C VAL A 3 3.64 46.20 -4.35
N GLU A 4 2.96 46.54 -3.26
CA GLU A 4 2.59 45.61 -2.20
C GLU A 4 1.69 44.51 -2.78
N ARG A 5 2.26 43.32 -2.95
CA ARG A 5 1.50 42.12 -3.33
C ARG A 5 0.82 41.57 -2.07
N VAL A 6 -0.42 41.98 -1.83
CA VAL A 6 -1.27 41.42 -0.78
C VAL A 6 -1.79 40.06 -1.24
N GLY A 7 -0.98 39.02 -0.98
CA GLY A 7 -1.39 37.63 -0.92
C GLY A 7 -0.70 37.00 0.29
N PRO A 8 -1.25 35.94 0.92
CA PRO A 8 -0.56 35.30 2.02
C PRO A 8 0.81 34.84 1.55
N LEU A 9 1.86 35.32 2.21
CA LEU A 9 3.22 34.82 2.01
C LEU A 9 3.19 33.30 2.26
N ARG A 10 3.85 32.52 1.38
CA ARG A 10 3.99 31.08 1.62
C ARG A 10 4.72 30.88 2.95
N ARG A 11 4.21 29.97 3.79
CA ARG A 11 4.81 29.60 5.08
C ARG A 11 6.28 29.20 4.90
N ASN A 12 7.17 29.74 5.73
CA ASN A 12 8.57 29.32 5.77
C ASN A 12 8.71 28.07 6.66
N VAL A 13 8.86 26.91 6.04
CA VAL A 13 8.96 25.61 6.75
C VAL A 13 10.22 25.52 7.62
N SER A 14 11.25 26.32 7.33
CA SER A 14 12.52 26.30 8.09
C SER A 14 12.38 26.84 9.51
N GLU A 15 11.30 27.59 9.78
CA GLU A 15 11.02 28.19 11.10
C GLU A 15 10.04 27.36 11.92
N ASP A 16 9.55 26.24 11.38
CA ASP A 16 8.57 25.40 12.01
C ASP A 16 9.19 24.41 13.00
N ASP A 17 8.48 24.14 14.09
CA ASP A 17 8.78 23.03 14.98
C ASP A 17 8.26 21.71 14.38
N LEU A 18 9.12 21.00 13.65
CA LEU A 18 8.80 19.70 13.05
C LEU A 18 8.71 18.56 14.08
N SER A 19 9.01 18.83 15.36
CA SER A 19 8.88 17.86 16.45
C SER A 19 7.51 17.92 17.15
N ASP A 20 6.71 18.96 16.88
CA ASP A 20 5.33 19.05 17.34
C ASP A 20 4.47 17.95 16.70
N LEU A 21 3.89 17.08 17.53
CA LEU A 21 3.03 15.98 17.10
C LEU A 21 1.75 16.45 16.37
N SER A 22 1.35 17.70 16.58
CA SER A 22 0.17 18.32 15.95
C SER A 22 0.50 19.12 14.69
N TYR A 23 1.77 19.15 14.29
CA TYR A 23 2.21 19.88 13.11
C TYR A 23 1.61 19.31 11.81
N THR A 24 0.94 20.16 11.04
CA THR A 24 0.44 19.81 9.70
C THR A 24 1.43 20.24 8.63
N TYR A 25 1.91 19.27 7.85
CA TYR A 25 2.78 19.49 6.70
C TYR A 25 2.06 20.27 5.59
N PRO A 26 2.79 21.08 4.78
CA PRO A 26 2.18 21.86 3.71
C PRO A 26 1.44 21.02 2.68
N ALA A 27 0.27 21.49 2.25
CA ALA A 27 -0.49 20.92 1.15
C ALA A 27 -0.43 21.82 -0.10
N LEU A 28 -0.54 21.22 -1.29
CA LEU A 28 -0.62 21.97 -2.54
C LEU A 28 -1.93 22.75 -2.66
N VAL A 29 -3.03 22.15 -2.18
CA VAL A 29 -4.37 22.73 -2.17
C VAL A 29 -4.85 22.78 -0.71
N PRO A 30 -5.16 23.97 -0.16
CA PRO A 30 -5.66 24.09 1.20
C PRO A 30 -7.05 23.46 1.34
N MET A 31 -7.16 22.42 2.17
CA MET A 31 -8.41 21.75 2.48
C MET A 31 -8.47 21.46 3.99
N PRO A 32 -9.66 21.47 4.61
CA PRO A 32 -9.80 21.13 6.02
C PRO A 32 -9.45 19.66 6.32
N LEU A 33 -9.51 18.78 5.31
CA LEU A 33 -9.15 17.38 5.40
C LEU A 33 -8.50 16.95 4.08
N ALA A 34 -7.40 16.20 4.16
CA ALA A 34 -6.75 15.61 3.00
C ALA A 34 -7.65 14.55 2.36
N THR A 35 -7.64 14.47 1.03
CA THR A 35 -8.28 13.36 0.31
C THR A 35 -7.44 12.09 0.42
N HIS A 36 -8.07 10.93 0.33
CA HIS A 36 -7.34 9.66 0.19
C HIS A 36 -6.60 9.61 -1.15
N GLY A 37 -5.42 9.00 -1.15
CA GLY A 37 -4.72 8.65 -2.38
C GLY A 37 -5.37 7.42 -3.01
N GLY A 38 -5.47 7.40 -4.34
CA GLY A 38 -5.98 6.26 -5.12
C GLY A 38 -4.88 5.33 -5.63
N ALA A 39 -3.69 5.36 -4.99
CA ALA A 39 -2.56 4.52 -5.37
C ALA A 39 -2.72 3.08 -4.84
N ASP A 40 -2.09 2.13 -5.53
CA ASP A 40 -2.05 0.73 -5.09
C ASP A 40 -1.43 0.59 -3.69
N VAL A 41 -1.95 -0.35 -2.90
CA VAL A 41 -1.47 -0.63 -1.53
C VAL A 41 -0.81 -2.00 -1.42
N ALA A 42 0.22 -2.10 -0.58
CA ALA A 42 0.91 -3.36 -0.33
C ALA A 42 0.08 -4.33 0.51
N VAL A 43 0.18 -5.61 0.20
CA VAL A 43 -0.40 -6.71 0.99
C VAL A 43 0.71 -7.70 1.35
N PHE A 44 0.77 -8.09 2.62
CA PHE A 44 1.73 -9.05 3.15
C PHE A 44 1.01 -10.32 3.61
N SER A 45 1.55 -11.49 3.25
CA SER A 45 0.92 -12.78 3.57
C SER A 45 1.92 -13.79 4.15
N ARG A 46 1.44 -14.63 5.07
CA ARG A 46 2.20 -15.76 5.63
C ARG A 46 1.23 -16.85 6.10
N GLY A 47 1.57 -18.11 5.85
CA GLY A 47 0.77 -19.27 6.26
C GLY A 47 0.26 -20.09 5.07
N PRO A 48 -0.75 -20.96 5.30
CA PRO A 48 -1.36 -21.77 4.25
C PRO A 48 -1.81 -20.88 3.08
N TRP A 49 -1.45 -21.27 1.86
CA TRP A 49 -1.83 -20.55 0.64
C TRP A 49 -1.34 -19.09 0.53
N ALA A 50 -0.32 -18.67 1.30
CA ALA A 50 0.25 -17.32 1.19
C ALA A 50 0.67 -16.94 -0.25
N HIS A 51 1.08 -17.93 -1.05
CA HIS A 51 1.45 -17.78 -2.45
C HIS A 51 0.30 -17.37 -3.38
N LEU A 52 -0.96 -17.31 -2.92
CA LEU A 52 -2.08 -16.74 -3.68
C LEU A 52 -2.00 -15.21 -3.76
N LEU A 53 -1.34 -14.56 -2.80
CA LEU A 53 -1.23 -13.10 -2.71
C LEU A 53 0.14 -12.65 -3.24
N VAL A 54 0.38 -12.87 -4.53
CA VAL A 54 1.60 -12.47 -5.24
C VAL A 54 1.25 -11.68 -6.51
N GLY A 55 2.07 -10.70 -6.87
CA GLY A 55 1.82 -9.82 -8.03
C GLY A 55 0.79 -8.73 -7.73
N ASN A 56 0.20 -8.16 -8.78
CA ASN A 56 -0.86 -7.16 -8.71
C ASN A 56 -2.23 -7.83 -8.88
N TYR A 57 -3.20 -7.42 -8.07
CA TYR A 57 -4.57 -7.91 -8.11
C TYR A 57 -5.53 -6.85 -7.57
N GLU A 58 -6.80 -6.99 -7.93
CA GLU A 58 -7.89 -6.14 -7.44
C GLU A 58 -8.13 -6.33 -5.94
N GLU A 59 -8.53 -5.27 -5.20
CA GLU A 59 -8.77 -5.34 -3.76
C GLU A 59 -9.84 -6.41 -3.39
N ASN A 60 -10.82 -6.62 -4.27
CA ASN A 60 -11.86 -7.63 -4.09
C ASN A 60 -11.34 -9.09 -4.13
N TYR A 61 -10.11 -9.31 -4.57
CA TYR A 61 -9.48 -10.62 -4.60
C TYR A 61 -9.07 -11.10 -3.21
N ILE A 62 -8.72 -10.17 -2.30
CA ILE A 62 -8.26 -10.49 -0.94
C ILE A 62 -9.26 -11.38 -0.19
N PRO A 63 -10.55 -11.01 -0.03
CA PRO A 63 -11.51 -11.86 0.67
C PRO A 63 -11.74 -13.20 -0.02
N MET A 64 -11.63 -13.25 -1.35
CA MET A 64 -11.80 -14.50 -2.11
C MET A 64 -10.63 -15.47 -1.88
N ALA A 65 -9.40 -14.98 -1.90
CA ALA A 65 -8.21 -15.75 -1.58
C ALA A 65 -8.22 -16.26 -0.13
N MET A 66 -8.66 -15.43 0.82
CA MET A 66 -8.83 -15.83 2.22
C MET A 66 -9.91 -16.91 2.38
N ALA A 67 -11.06 -16.75 1.74
CA ALA A 67 -12.16 -17.72 1.81
C ALA A 67 -11.78 -19.08 1.23
N PHE A 68 -11.02 -19.06 0.14
CA PHE A 68 -10.43 -20.25 -0.46
C PHE A 68 -9.46 -20.96 0.51
N ALA A 69 -8.51 -20.22 1.07
CA ALA A 69 -7.50 -20.77 1.98
C ALA A 69 -8.13 -21.37 3.26
N ALA A 70 -9.17 -20.72 3.78
CA ALA A 70 -9.88 -21.14 4.99
C ALA A 70 -10.99 -22.17 4.76
N ARG A 71 -11.32 -22.49 3.49
CA ARG A 71 -12.47 -23.34 3.12
C ARG A 71 -13.79 -22.86 3.71
N ILE A 72 -14.08 -21.58 3.53
CA ILE A 72 -15.35 -20.96 3.96
C ILE A 72 -16.13 -20.41 2.77
N GLY A 73 -17.41 -20.16 2.97
CA GLY A 73 -18.29 -19.60 1.95
C GLY A 73 -18.37 -20.50 0.70
N PRO A 74 -18.30 -19.95 -0.52
CA PRO A 74 -18.38 -20.72 -1.77
C PRO A 74 -17.35 -21.86 -1.91
N TYR A 75 -16.27 -21.84 -1.12
CA TYR A 75 -15.17 -22.81 -1.18
C TYR A 75 -15.25 -23.91 -0.12
N ALA A 76 -16.30 -23.96 0.71
CA ALA A 76 -16.42 -24.95 1.79
C ALA A 76 -16.38 -26.41 1.27
N GLY A 77 -17.02 -26.66 0.13
CA GLY A 77 -17.05 -27.98 -0.53
C GLY A 77 -15.82 -28.31 -1.37
N HIS A 78 -14.94 -27.35 -1.63
CA HIS A 78 -13.74 -27.60 -2.44
C HIS A 78 -12.72 -28.43 -1.65
N VAL A 79 -12.33 -29.58 -2.21
CA VAL A 79 -11.22 -30.40 -1.72
C VAL A 79 -10.04 -30.15 -2.65
N HIS A 80 -9.03 -29.44 -2.16
CA HIS A 80 -7.76 -29.37 -2.89
C HIS A 80 -7.00 -30.67 -2.67
N PRO A 81 -6.37 -31.23 -3.73
CA PRO A 81 -5.43 -32.33 -3.54
C PRO A 81 -4.34 -31.89 -2.55
N PRO A 82 -3.77 -32.82 -1.77
CA PRO A 82 -2.70 -32.48 -0.83
C PRO A 82 -1.64 -31.67 -1.56
N HIS A 83 -1.27 -30.52 -1.01
CA HIS A 83 -0.22 -29.67 -1.54
C HIS A 83 1.05 -30.52 -1.67
N ARG A 84 1.35 -30.98 -2.89
CA ARG A 84 2.75 -31.25 -3.24
C ARG A 84 3.43 -29.88 -3.17
N PRO A 85 4.53 -29.73 -2.44
CA PRO A 85 5.33 -28.51 -2.57
C PRO A 85 5.65 -28.37 -4.05
N HIS A 86 5.04 -27.37 -4.69
CA HIS A 86 5.51 -26.94 -5.99
C HIS A 86 6.92 -26.40 -5.72
N PRO A 87 7.95 -26.83 -6.46
CA PRO A 87 9.28 -26.31 -6.25
C PRO A 87 9.18 -24.78 -6.31
N LEU A 88 9.65 -24.13 -5.24
CA LEU A 88 9.74 -22.68 -5.22
C LEU A 88 10.43 -22.26 -6.52
N PRO A 89 9.95 -21.22 -7.23
CA PRO A 89 10.73 -20.66 -8.32
C PRO A 89 12.13 -20.38 -7.76
N GLN A 90 13.15 -20.99 -8.37
CA GLN A 90 14.52 -20.82 -7.91
C GLN A 90 14.81 -19.31 -7.88
N PRO A 91 15.42 -18.78 -6.80
CA PRO A 91 15.78 -17.38 -6.78
C PRO A 91 16.70 -17.13 -7.97
N GLN A 92 16.28 -16.24 -8.86
CA GLN A 92 17.17 -15.76 -9.92
C GLN A 92 18.37 -15.11 -9.22
N PRO A 93 19.62 -15.39 -9.62
CA PRO A 93 20.81 -15.14 -8.81
C PRO A 93 21.21 -13.66 -8.72
N HIS A 94 20.30 -12.73 -9.01
CA HIS A 94 20.56 -11.31 -8.85
C HIS A 94 19.34 -10.58 -8.29
N GLU A 95 19.64 -9.82 -7.24
CA GLU A 95 18.91 -8.70 -6.65
C GLU A 95 17.96 -8.98 -5.48
N HIS A 96 18.33 -8.31 -4.38
CA HIS A 96 17.68 -8.24 -3.09
C HIS A 96 16.18 -7.97 -3.18
N LEU A 97 15.40 -8.68 -2.36
CA LEU A 97 13.98 -8.47 -2.16
C LEU A 97 13.74 -7.22 -1.29
N VAL A 98 13.94 -6.06 -1.89
CA VAL A 98 13.19 -4.84 -1.57
C VAL A 98 12.48 -4.50 -2.87
N ARG A 99 11.24 -4.97 -3.02
CA ARG A 99 10.39 -4.60 -4.15
C ARG A 99 9.62 -3.35 -3.73
N GLU A 100 10.31 -2.22 -3.80
CA GLU A 100 9.63 -0.93 -3.87
C GLU A 100 8.81 -0.89 -5.16
N PHE A 101 7.57 -0.41 -5.07
CA PHE A 101 6.80 0.00 -6.25
C PHE A 101 6.21 1.38 -6.03
N SER A 102 6.22 2.11 -7.15
CA SER A 102 6.23 3.56 -7.32
C SER A 102 5.13 4.34 -6.59
N ILE A 103 5.53 5.49 -6.03
CA ILE A 103 4.63 6.61 -5.71
C ILE A 103 4.79 7.61 -6.86
N GLY A 104 3.71 7.88 -7.57
CA GLY A 104 3.58 8.94 -8.56
C GLY A 104 2.17 9.51 -8.47
#